data_AF-A0A7V4ZQ80-F1
#
_entry.id   AF-A0A7V4ZQ80-F1
#
_cell.length_a   1.000
_cell.length_b   1.000
_cell.length_c   1.000
_cell.angle_alpha   90.00
_cell.angle_beta   90.00
_cell.angle_gamma   90.00
#
_symmetry.space_group_name_H-M   'P 1'
#
loop_
_entity.id
_entity.type
_entity.pdbx_description
1 polymer ?
#
loop_
_entity_poly.entity_id
_entity_poly.type
_entity_poly.pdbx_seq_one_letter_code
_entity_poly.pdbx_strand_id
1 'polypeptide(L)'
;MVQKIILIFIAGLIIDLLTTLYTRKVADKKIWSATFLSGLITLTNFTLLTMIIKESDTNTFFNILAYASGNTLGTYIAIRKG
;
A
#
# COMPACT_ATOMS: atom_id res chain seq x y z
N MET A 1 7.07 17.96 7.11
CA MET A 1 6.31 17.94 5.84
C MET A 1 6.88 16.91 4.87
N VAL A 2 8.09 17.12 4.34
CA VAL A 2 8.77 16.18 3.42
C VAL A 2 8.89 14.76 4.01
N GLN A 3 9.28 14.65 5.29
CA GLN A 3 9.36 13.35 5.98
C GLN A 3 8.03 12.58 6.00
N LYS A 4 6.89 13.27 6.18
CA LYS A 4 5.56 12.64 6.18
C LYS A 4 5.23 12.07 4.80
N ILE A 5 5.48 12.85 3.76
CA ILE A 5 5.28 12.45 2.36
C ILE A 5 6.15 11.25 1.99
N ILE A 6 7.42 11.24 2.42
CA ILE A 6 8.33 10.08 2.22
C ILE A 6 7.81 8.83 2.93
N LEU A 7 7.36 8.95 4.17
CA LEU A 7 6.81 7.81 4.91
C LEU A 7 5.55 7.25 4.25
N ILE A 8 4.68 8.13 3.74
CA ILE A 8 3.46 7.74 3.02
C ILE A 8 3.80 7.05 1.70
N PHE A 9 4.82 7.53 1.00
CA PHE A 9 5.35 6.86 -0.20
C PHE A 9 5.87 5.45 0.12
N ILE A 10 6.69 5.30 1.17
CA ILE A 10 7.20 3.99 1.60
C ILE A 10 6.04 3.07 2.00
N ALA A 11 5.03 3.60 2.70
CA ALA A 11 3.84 2.84 3.06
C ALA A 11 3.08 2.35 1.82
N GLY A 12 2.92 3.19 0.80
CA GLY A 12 2.35 2.80 -0.49
C GLY A 12 3.13 1.66 -1.15
N LEU A 13 4.46 1.76 -1.16
CA LEU A 13 5.34 0.72 -1.71
C LEU A 13 5.17 -0.62 -0.96
N ILE A 14 5.16 -0.61 0.37
CA ILE A 14 4.98 -1.82 1.18
C ILE A 14 3.60 -2.45 0.95
N ILE A 15 2.54 -1.64 0.93
CA ILE A 15 1.17 -2.12 0.65
C ILE A 15 1.12 -2.85 -0.69
N ASP A 16 1.78 -2.31 -1.71
CA ASP A 16 1.72 -2.93 -3.02
C ASP A 16 2.54 -4.22 -3.10
N LEU A 17 3.71 -4.28 -2.45
CA LEU A 17 4.45 -5.55 -2.33
C LEU A 17 3.59 -6.63 -1.65
N LEU A 18 2.84 -6.27 -0.61
CA LEU A 18 1.89 -7.17 0.04
C LEU A 18 0.74 -7.55 -0.88
N THR A 19 0.24 -6.61 -1.68
CA THR A 19 -0.84 -6.84 -2.66
C THR A 19 -0.38 -7.77 -3.78
N THR A 20 0.82 -7.58 -4.30
CA THR A 20 1.43 -8.47 -5.29
C THR A 20 1.64 -9.87 -4.72
N LEU A 21 2.11 -9.98 -3.48
CA LEU A 21 2.22 -11.27 -2.78
C LEU A 21 0.85 -11.93 -2.60
N TYR A 22 -0.17 -11.16 -2.20
CA TYR A 22 -1.55 -11.62 -2.11
C TYR A 22 -2.04 -12.18 -3.45
N THR A 23 -1.87 -11.45 -4.53
CA THR A 23 -2.26 -11.87 -5.88
C THR A 23 -1.57 -13.19 -6.28
N ARG A 24 -0.28 -13.35 -5.96
CA ARG A 24 0.42 -14.63 -6.16
C ARG A 24 -0.19 -15.77 -5.32
N LYS A 25 -0.54 -15.53 -4.05
CA LYS A 25 -1.18 -16.55 -3.20
C LYS A 25 -2.59 -16.93 -3.68
N VAL A 26 -3.33 -15.97 -4.24
CA VAL A 26 -4.61 -16.22 -4.91
C VAL A 26 -4.41 -17.09 -6.14
N ALA A 27 -3.44 -16.76 -6.99
CA ALA A 27 -3.09 -17.56 -8.17
C ALA A 27 -2.69 -19.01 -7.81
N ASP A 28 -1.93 -19.17 -6.71
CA ASP A 28 -1.54 -20.47 -6.15
C ASP A 28 -2.69 -21.23 -5.44
N LYS A 29 -3.90 -20.67 -5.37
CA LYS A 29 -5.05 -21.20 -4.62
C LYS A 29 -4.77 -21.46 -3.13
N LYS A 30 -3.86 -20.70 -2.52
CA LYS A 30 -3.50 -20.80 -1.08
C LYS A 30 -4.48 -20.00 -0.23
N ILE A 31 -5.62 -20.61 0.08
CA ILE A 31 -6.77 -19.97 0.78
C ILE A 31 -6.33 -19.23 2.05
N TRP A 32 -5.67 -19.90 2.99
CA TRP A 32 -5.29 -19.28 4.27
C TRP A 32 -4.35 -18.08 4.12
N SER A 33 -3.30 -18.21 3.31
CA SER A 33 -2.36 -17.11 3.08
C SER A 33 -3.02 -15.94 2.35
N ALA A 34 -3.88 -16.21 1.37
CA ALA A 34 -4.62 -15.18 0.65
C ALA A 34 -5.60 -14.43 1.56
N THR A 35 -6.34 -15.14 2.41
CA THR A 35 -7.28 -14.54 3.37
C THR A 35 -6.55 -13.68 4.40
N PHE A 36 -5.44 -14.18 4.97
CA PHE A 36 -4.65 -13.42 5.92
C PHE A 36 -4.08 -12.13 5.31
N LEU A 37 -3.47 -12.24 4.12
CA LEU A 37 -2.92 -11.08 3.42
C LEU A 37 -4.01 -10.08 3.02
N SER A 38 -5.17 -10.55 2.56
CA SER A 38 -6.31 -9.70 2.24
C SER A 38 -6.79 -8.88 3.45
N GLY A 39 -6.93 -9.53 4.62
CA GLY A 39 -7.28 -8.85 5.87
C GLY A 39 -6.23 -7.81 6.27
N LEU A 40 -4.94 -8.16 6.20
CA LEU A 40 -3.83 -7.26 6.52
C LEU A 40 -3.79 -6.05 5.59
N ILE A 41 -3.91 -6.25 4.27
CA ILE A 41 -3.94 -5.18 3.26
C ILE A 41 -5.13 -4.25 3.52
N THR A 42 -6.31 -4.81 3.82
CA THR A 42 -7.54 -4.03 4.08
C THR A 42 -7.39 -3.15 5.31
N LEU A 43 -6.93 -3.70 6.43
CA LEU A 43 -6.72 -2.94 7.67
C LEU A 43 -5.66 -1.85 7.50
N THR A 44 -4.59 -2.14 6.77
CA THR A 44 -3.50 -1.19 6.56
C THR A 44 -3.94 -0.06 5.63
N ASN A 45 -4.63 -0.37 4.52
CA ASN A 45 -5.21 0.63 3.61
C ASN A 45 -6.21 1.53 4.34
N PHE A 46 -7.14 0.95 5.10
CA PHE A 46 -8.12 1.70 5.86
C PHE A 46 -7.43 2.66 6.83
N THR A 47 -6.49 2.16 7.64
CA THR A 47 -5.75 2.98 8.61
C THR A 47 -4.98 4.11 7.92
N LEU A 48 -4.25 3.82 6.85
CA LEU A 48 -3.45 4.82 6.13
C LEU A 48 -4.34 5.87 5.47
N LEU A 49 -5.42 5.47 4.79
CA LEU A 49 -6.35 6.41 4.18
C LEU A 49 -7.04 7.29 5.21
N THR A 50 -7.48 6.73 6.35
CA THR A 50 -8.02 7.54 7.45
C THR A 50 -6.99 8.54 7.99
N MET A 51 -5.72 8.16 8.10
CA MET A 51 -4.65 9.07 8.52
C MET A 51 -4.31 10.15 7.48
N ILE A 52 -4.42 9.82 6.18
CA ILE A 52 -4.16 10.74 5.07
C ILE A 52 -5.29 11.74 4.89
N ILE A 53 -6.55 11.30 5.01
CA ILE A 53 -7.77 12.09 4.72
C ILE A 53 -8.22 12.93 5.91
N LYS A 54 -7.72 12.67 7.12
CA LYS A 54 -8.14 13.38 8.34
C LYS A 54 -8.12 14.90 8.13
N GLU A 55 -9.27 15.54 8.35
CA GLU A 55 -9.61 16.94 7.99
C GLU A 55 -8.59 18.02 8.40
N SER A 56 -7.68 17.73 9.32
CA SER A 56 -6.67 18.67 9.78
C SER A 56 -5.40 18.72 8.91
N ASP A 57 -5.31 17.99 7.79
CA ASP A 57 -4.12 18.00 6.92
C ASP A 57 -4.32 18.77 5.60
N THR A 58 -3.74 19.96 5.52
CA THR A 58 -3.71 20.81 4.31
C THR A 58 -2.95 20.19 3.12
N ASN A 59 -2.21 19.10 3.33
CA ASN A 59 -1.43 18.42 2.29
C ASN A 59 -2.04 17.10 1.81
N THR A 60 -3.32 16.86 2.10
CA THR A 60 -4.04 15.62 1.75
C THR A 60 -3.80 15.20 0.29
N PHE A 61 -3.86 16.14 -0.66
CA PHE A 61 -3.59 15.85 -2.07
C PHE A 61 -2.18 15.27 -2.32
N PHE A 62 -1.13 15.92 -1.80
CA PHE A 62 0.26 15.45 -1.97
C PHE A 62 0.52 14.13 -1.24
N ASN A 63 -0.13 13.92 -0.10
CA ASN A 63 -0.06 12.66 0.63
C ASN A 63 -0.68 11.50 -0.19
N ILE A 64 -1.86 11.70 -0.79
CA ILE A 64 -2.49 10.71 -1.68
C ILE A 64 -1.59 10.44 -2.89
N LEU A 65 -1.02 11.49 -3.49
CA LEU A 65 -0.14 11.35 -4.66
C LEU A 65 1.14 10.55 -4.32
N ALA A 66 1.75 10.81 -3.18
CA ALA A 66 2.89 10.04 -2.68
C ALA A 66 2.51 8.58 -2.40
N TYR A 67 1.35 8.35 -1.79
CA TYR A 67 0.84 7.00 -1.55
C TYR A 67 0.65 6.21 -2.85
N ALA A 68 -0.05 6.81 -3.81
CA ALA A 68 -0.36 6.19 -5.11
C ALA A 68 0.90 5.92 -5.94
N SER A 69 1.85 6.85 -5.95
CA SER A 69 3.13 6.66 -6.66
C SER A 69 4.00 5.60 -6.01
N GLY A 70 4.06 5.54 -4.67
CA GLY A 70 4.74 4.47 -3.94
C GLY A 70 4.15 3.11 -4.25
N ASN A 71 2.82 3.00 -4.26
CA ASN A 71 2.09 1.79 -4.59
C ASN A 71 2.41 1.32 -6.04
N THR A 72 2.32 2.22 -7.01
CA THR A 72 2.66 1.94 -8.42
C THR A 72 4.11 1.45 -8.59
N LEU A 73 5.07 2.09 -7.90
CA LEU A 73 6.47 1.68 -7.93
C LEU A 73 6.70 0.33 -7.22
N GLY A 74 5.95 0.05 -6.16
CA GLY A 74 5.93 -1.26 -5.52
C GLY A 74 5.62 -2.36 -6.54
N THR A 75 4.62 -2.13 -7.41
CA THR A 75 4.21 -3.13 -8.40
C THR A 75 5.32 -3.36 -9.41
N TYR A 76 5.88 -2.27 -9.92
CA TYR A 76 7.00 -2.32 -10.85
C TYR A 76 8.18 -3.10 -10.26
N ILE A 77 8.55 -2.84 -9.01
CA ILE A 77 9.65 -3.53 -8.33
C ILE A 77 9.32 -5.01 -8.13
N ALA A 78 8.12 -5.35 -7.68
CA ALA A 78 7.71 -6.72 -7.42
C ALA A 78 7.71 -7.57 -8.69
N ILE A 79 7.21 -7.03 -9.80
CA ILE A 79 7.17 -7.71 -11.10
C ILE A 79 8.58 -7.81 -11.70
N ARG A 80 9.40 -6.75 -11.62
CA ARG A 80 10.75 -6.78 -12.19
C ARG A 80 11.70 -7.73 -11.47
N LYS A 81 11.49 -7.96 -10.16
CA LYS A 81 12.41 -8.75 -9.32
C LYS A 81 11.99 -10.20 -9.08
N GLY A 82 10.79 -10.63 -9.45
CA GLY A 82 10.34 -11.98 -9.15
C GLY A 82 9.44 -12.54 -10.22
#